data_AF-A0A1G9LM62-F1
#
_entry.id   AF-A0A1G9LM62-F1
#
_cell.length_a   1.000
_cell.length_b   1.000
_cell.length_c   1.000
_cell.angle_alpha   90.00
_cell.angle_beta   90.00
_cell.angle_gamma   90.00
#
_symmetry.space_group_name_H-M   'P 1'
#
loop_
_entity.id
_entity.type
_entity.pdbx_description
1 polymer ?
#
loop_
_entity_poly.entity_id
_entity_poly.type
_entity_poly.pdbx_seq_one_letter_code
_entity_poly.pdbx_strand_id
1 'polypeptide(L)' 'MKRVLWVLAFVVGGFFIVRALMEPFVIDFSDPSTYETDWGGPSLFGVLLVHMGPGVLAAALLVWGVRRAGRKKAEDRVLD' A
#
# COMPACT_ATOMS: atom_id res chain seq x y z
N MET A 1 23.75 3.90 5.45
CA MET A 1 22.75 4.25 4.41
C MET A 1 21.64 3.21 4.26
N LYS A 2 21.95 1.91 4.04
CA LYS A 2 20.92 0.86 3.85
C LYS A 2 19.84 0.80 4.94
N ARG A 3 20.22 0.93 6.22
CA ARG A 3 19.25 0.96 7.34
C ARG A 3 18.29 2.15 7.24
N VAL A 4 18.79 3.32 6.87
CA VAL A 4 17.97 4.53 6.68
C VAL A 4 16.97 4.33 5.53
N LEU A 5 17.42 3.74 4.42
CA LEU A 5 16.53 3.42 3.29
C LEU A 5 15.42 2.43 3.70
N TRP A 6 15.73 1.43 4.52
CA TRP A 6 14.73 0.49 5.04
C TRP A 6 13.71 1.17 5.94
N VAL A 7 14.15 2.04 6.86
CA VAL A 7 13.26 2.80 7.73
C VAL A 7 12.34 3.69 6.90
N LEU A 8 12.89 4.42 5.93
CA LEU A 8 12.10 5.27 5.03
C LEU A 8 11.10 4.45 4.23
N ALA A 9 11.51 3.31 3.67
CA ALA A 9 10.60 2.42 2.94
C ALA A 9 9.47 1.91 3.82
N PHE A 10 9.75 1.55 5.08
CA PHE A 10 8.71 1.12 6.02
C PHE A 10 7.76 2.25 6.40
N VAL A 11 8.26 3.45 6.67
CA VAL A 11 7.42 4.62 7.03
C VAL A 11 6.54 5.02 5.85
N VAL A 12 7.12 5.18 4.67
CA VAL A 12 6.40 5.57 3.45
C VAL A 12 5.40 4.48 3.03
N GLY A 13 5.83 3.21 3.05
CA GLY A 13 4.96 2.08 2.74
C GLY A 13 3.80 1.96 3.73
N GLY A 14 4.08 2.07 5.04
CA GLY A 14 3.06 2.06 6.09
C GLY A 14 2.06 3.20 5.93
N PHE A 15 2.53 4.41 5.64
CA PHE A 15 1.67 5.57 5.37
C PHE A 15 0.70 5.29 4.22
N PHE A 16 1.19 4.77 3.09
CA PHE A 16 0.31 4.47 1.94
C PHE A 16 -0.69 3.35 2.24
N ILE A 17 -0.30 2.34 3.03
CA ILE A 17 -1.22 1.27 3.44
C ILE A 17 -2.34 1.83 4.32
N VAL A 18 -1.99 2.63 5.34
CA VAL A 18 -2.99 3.24 6.22
C VAL A 18 -3.91 4.18 5.44
N ARG A 19 -3.35 5.02 4.56
CA ARG A 19 -4.14 5.89 3.68
C ARG A 19 -5.13 5.08 2.84
N ALA A 20 -4.66 4.01 2.20
CA ALA A 20 -5.51 3.13 1.40
C ALA A 20 -6.63 2.49 2.24
N LEU A 21 -6.36 2.08 3.47
CA LEU A 21 -7.37 1.49 4.35
C LEU A 21 -8.42 2.51 4.82
N MET A 22 -8.03 3.78 4.98
CA MET A 22 -8.92 4.84 5.45
C MET A 22 -9.83 5.38 4.35
N GLU A 23 -9.36 5.41 3.10
CA GLU A 23 -10.07 6.01 1.97
C GLU A 23 -11.57 5.61 1.88
N PRO A 24 -11.96 4.32 1.98
CA PRO A 24 -13.37 3.93 1.86
C PRO A 24 -14.26 4.41 3.01
N PHE A 25 -13.68 4.85 4.12
CA PHE A 25 -14.44 5.37 5.27
C PHE A 25 -14.52 6.90 5.27
N VAL A 26 -13.65 7.57 4.51
CA VAL A 26 -13.61 9.04 4.42
C VAL A 26 -14.42 9.53 3.22
N ILE A 27 -14.43 8.78 2.12
CA ILE A 27 -15.13 9.18 0.89
C ILE A 27 -16.65 9.01 1.00
N ASP A 28 -17.41 10.02 0.58
CA ASP A 28 -18.85 9.90 0.41
C ASP A 28 -19.15 9.34 -0.99
N PHE A 29 -19.55 8.07 -1.06
CA PHE A 29 -19.87 7.41 -2.32
C PHE A 29 -21.20 7.87 -2.95
N SER A 30 -22.03 8.59 -2.20
CA SER A 30 -23.37 8.99 -2.63
C SER A 30 -23.42 10.37 -3.28
N ASP A 31 -22.39 11.19 -3.07
CA ASP A 31 -22.29 12.55 -3.59
C ASP A 31 -20.97 12.79 -4.33
N PRO A 32 -20.97 12.75 -5.68
CA PRO A 32 -19.78 13.03 -6.48
C PRO A 32 -19.16 14.40 -6.24
N SER A 33 -19.93 15.40 -5.80
CA SER A 33 -19.41 16.75 -5.57
C SER A 33 -18.36 16.80 -4.47
N THR A 34 -18.29 15.77 -3.61
CA THR A 34 -17.31 15.68 -2.53
C THR A 34 -15.94 15.18 -2.98
N TYR A 35 -15.85 14.49 -4.13
CA TYR A 35 -14.60 13.88 -4.61
C TYR A 35 -14.26 14.21 -6.07
N GLU A 36 -15.13 14.93 -6.78
CA GLU A 36 -14.93 15.22 -8.20
C GLU A 36 -13.71 16.10 -8.49
N THR A 37 -13.34 16.95 -7.52
CA THR A 37 -12.15 17.82 -7.59
C THR A 37 -10.90 17.18 -7.01
N ASP A 38 -11.01 15.97 -6.44
CA ASP A 38 -9.88 15.25 -5.88
C ASP A 38 -9.00 14.66 -6.98
N TRP A 39 -7.76 14.31 -6.62
CA TRP A 39 -6.85 13.66 -7.55
C TRP A 39 -7.39 12.29 -7.98
N GLY A 40 -7.68 12.15 -9.27
CA GLY A 40 -8.33 10.98 -9.85
C GLY A 40 -9.84 11.16 -10.10
N GLY A 41 -10.42 12.29 -9.68
CA GLY A 41 -11.77 12.70 -10.08
C GLY A 41 -11.86 13.00 -11.59
N PRO A 42 -13.08 13.14 -12.16
CA PRO A 42 -14.38 13.12 -11.49
C PRO A 42 -14.92 11.71 -11.20
N SER A 43 -14.24 10.66 -11.67
CA SER A 43 -14.69 9.27 -11.46
C SER A 43 -14.25 8.75 -10.09
N LEU A 44 -15.16 8.09 -9.38
CA LEU A 44 -14.84 7.39 -8.13
C LEU A 44 -13.68 6.39 -8.30
N PHE A 45 -13.66 5.66 -9.43
CA PHE A 45 -12.61 4.70 -9.72
C PHE A 45 -11.22 5.34 -9.78
N GLY A 46 -11.10 6.50 -10.43
CA GLY A 46 -9.82 7.21 -10.52
C GLY A 46 -9.36 7.74 -9.15
N VAL A 47 -10.27 8.28 -8.34
CA VAL A 47 -9.98 8.71 -6.96
C VAL A 47 -9.45 7.52 -6.14
N LEU A 48 -10.17 6.40 -6.14
CA LEU A 48 -9.76 5.18 -5.43
C LEU A 48 -8.44 4.63 -5.95
N LEU A 49 -8.18 4.66 -7.26
CA LEU A 49 -6.92 4.20 -7.83
C LEU A 49 -5.72 5.02 -7.32
N VAL A 50 -5.86 6.34 -7.26
CA VAL A 50 -4.79 7.25 -6.79
C VAL A 50 -4.57 7.12 -5.28
N HIS A 51 -5.64 6.96 -4.50
CA HIS A 51 -5.58 6.95 -3.04
C HIS A 51 -5.26 5.58 -2.47
N MET A 52 -5.81 4.52 -3.05
CA MET A 52 -5.60 3.14 -2.58
C MET A 52 -4.49 2.40 -3.33
N GLY A 53 -4.27 2.69 -4.62
CA GLY A 53 -3.33 1.95 -5.48
C GLY A 53 -1.91 1.83 -4.90
N PRO A 54 -1.26 2.93 -4.49
CA PRO A 54 0.07 2.88 -3.87
C PRO A 54 0.10 2.03 -2.59
N GLY A 55 -0.95 2.09 -1.76
CA GLY A 55 -1.05 1.29 -0.54
C GLY A 55 -1.24 -0.20 -0.82
N VAL A 56 -2.08 -0.55 -1.79
CA VAL A 56 -2.25 -1.94 -2.25
C VAL A 56 -0.94 -2.49 -2.80
N LEU A 57 -0.20 -1.70 -3.60
CA LEU A 57 1.11 -2.10 -4.10
C LEU A 57 2.13 -2.28 -2.97
N ALA A 58 2.18 -1.36 -2.01
CA ALA A 58 3.06 -1.46 -0.86
C ALA A 58 2.76 -2.72 -0.02
N ALA A 59 1.48 -3.00 0.23
CA ALA A 59 1.04 -4.21 0.93
C ALA A 59 1.44 -5.48 0.16
N ALA A 60 1.23 -5.51 -1.16
CA ALA A 60 1.60 -6.65 -2.00
C ALA A 60 3.11 -6.92 -1.96
N LEU A 61 3.94 -5.88 -2.07
CA LEU A 61 5.39 -5.98 -1.99
C LEU A 61 5.86 -6.46 -0.62
N LEU A 62 5.25 -5.97 0.46
CA LEU A 62 5.55 -6.41 1.83
C LEU A 62 5.23 -7.89 2.00
N VAL A 63 4.03 -8.32 1.62
CA VAL A 63 3.59 -9.72 1.68
C VAL A 63 4.51 -10.62 0.84
N TRP A 64 4.86 -10.19 -0.38
CA TRP A 64 5.79 -10.90 -1.23
C TRP A 64 7.19 -11.03 -0.61
N GLY A 65 7.71 -9.94 -0.04
CA GLY A 65 9.00 -9.91 0.66
C GLY A 65 9.03 -10.89 1.84
N VAL A 66 8.00 -10.87 2.69
CA VAL A 66 7.85 -11.78 3.83
C VAL A 66 7.80 -13.24 3.37
N ARG A 67 6.99 -13.56 2.35
CA ARG A 67 6.90 -14.91 1.78
C ARG A 67 8.21 -15.40 1.18
N ARG A 68 8.97 -14.50 0.53
CA ARG A 68 10.28 -14.84 -0.03
C ARG A 68 11.32 -15.10 1.07
N ALA A 69 11.33 -14.30 2.14
CA ALA A 69 12.23 -14.50 3.27
C ALA A 69 11.97 -15.82 4.01
N GLY A 70 10.68 -16.19 4.18
CA GLY A 70 10.31 -17.46 4.79
C GLY A 70 10.79 -18.68 3.99
N ARG A 71 10.71 -18.64 2.66
CA ARG A 71 11.20 -19.73 1.79
C ARG A 71 12.71 -19.93 1.90
N LYS A 72 13.49 -18.84 1.90
CA LYS A 72 14.95 -18.91 2.07
C LYS A 72 15.35 -19.56 3.39
N LYS A 73 14.71 -19.14 4.49
CA LYS A 73 14.98 -19.72 5.82
C LYS A 73 14.65 -21.22 5.90
N ALA A 74 13.65 -21.69 5.16
CA ALA A 74 13.30 -23.10 5.11
C ALA A 74 14.34 -23.92 4.33
N GLU A 75 14.84 -23.39 3.22
CA GLU A 75 15.91 -24.00 2.42
C GLU A 75 17.22 -24.09 3.21
N ASP A 76 17.64 -23.01 3.88
CA ASP A 76 18.85 -22.99 4.71
C ASP A 76 18.81 -24.06 5.81
N ARG A 77 17.64 -24.32 6.43
CA ARG A 77 17.47 -25.35 7.47
C ARG A 77 17.59 -26.79 6.94
N VAL A 78 17.28 -27.04 5.67
CA VAL A 78 17.33 -28.39 5.08
C VAL A 78 18.76 -28.76 4.67
N LEU A 79 19.63 -27.78 4.45
CA LEU A 79 21.01 -27.97 4.01
C LEU A 79 22.04 -28.07 5.16
N ASP A 80 21.62 -27.78 6.40
CA ASP A 80 22.37 -28.00 7.65
C ASP A 80 22.14 -29.42 8.20
#